data_AF-A0A381WP02-F1
#
_entry.id   AF-A0A381WP02-F1
#
_cell.length_a   1.000
_cell.length_b   1.000
_cell.length_c   1.000
_cell.angle_alpha   90.00
_cell.angle_beta   90.00
_cell.angle_gamma   90.00
#
_symmetry.space_group_name_H-M   'P 1'
#
loop_
_entity.id
_entity.type
_entity.pdbx_description
1 polymer ?
#
loop_
_entity_poly.entity_id
_entity_poly.type
_entity_poly.pdbx_seq_one_letter_code
_entity_poly.pdbx_strand_id
1 'polypeptide(L)'
;MPANLSPEYKKAEQAFREAKEDGERLVCLKEMLRTIPKHKGTEHLQRDIKSRIKQLAEQLTGPKKGAARSGPVHTVRPEGAAQLAIVGPPNSGKSSLHRYLTGSRAEIGPHGHTTQKPMPGMLAFEDIQFQLIDLPPIAVDYMEGWFVNALQPAQGVLLV
;
A
#
# COMPACT_ATOMS: atom_id res chain seq x y z
N MET A 1 -10.92 33.98 24.79
CA MET A 1 -10.65 35.29 24.15
C MET A 1 -10.81 35.11 22.64
N PRO A 2 -11.53 35.99 21.93
CA PRO A 2 -11.61 35.89 20.48
C PRO A 2 -10.22 36.08 19.88
N ALA A 3 -9.76 35.11 19.09
CA ALA A 3 -8.48 35.22 18.38
C ALA A 3 -8.64 36.23 17.24
N ASN A 4 -7.76 37.23 17.18
CA ASN A 4 -7.73 38.17 16.07
C ASN A 4 -7.09 37.50 14.85
N LEU A 5 -7.92 36.88 14.01
CA LEU A 5 -7.49 36.14 12.82
C LEU A 5 -7.16 37.10 11.66
N SER A 6 -6.04 36.85 10.98
CA SER A 6 -5.58 37.66 9.86
C SER A 6 -6.57 37.60 8.68
N PRO A 7 -6.64 38.64 7.83
CA PRO A 7 -7.42 38.60 6.59
C PRO A 7 -7.01 37.43 5.68
N GLU A 8 -5.72 37.10 5.66
CA GLU A 8 -5.17 35.96 4.91
C GLU A 8 -5.75 34.63 5.41
N TYR A 9 -5.84 34.44 6.73
CA TYR A 9 -6.45 33.25 7.31
C TYR A 9 -7.93 33.12 6.93
N LYS A 10 -8.68 34.23 6.99
CA LYS A 10 -10.11 34.22 6.63
C LYS A 10 -10.33 33.86 5.17
N LYS A 11 -9.45 34.33 4.27
CA LYS A 11 -9.46 33.96 2.85
C LYS A 11 -9.17 32.47 2.66
N ALA A 12 -8.17 31.94 3.35
CA ALA A 12 -7.83 30.51 3.30
C ALA A 12 -8.95 29.63 3.88
N GLU A 13 -9.63 30.09 4.93
CA GLU A 13 -10.80 29.44 5.51
C GLU A 13 -11.98 29.41 4.53
N GLN A 14 -12.25 30.52 3.85
CA GLN A 14 -13.29 30.55 2.83
C GLN A 14 -12.96 29.61 1.65
N ALA A 15 -11.72 29.62 1.17
CA ALA A 15 -11.27 28.68 0.14
C ALA A 15 -11.43 27.22 0.57
N PHE A 16 -11.11 26.90 1.83
CA PHE A 16 -11.35 25.56 2.38
C PHE A 16 -12.84 25.17 2.38
N ARG A 17 -13.74 26.11 2.66
CA ARG A 17 -15.20 25.87 2.63
C ARG A 17 -15.73 25.68 1.21
N GLU A 18 -15.13 26.36 0.23
CA GLU A 18 -15.52 26.26 -1.19
C GLU A 18 -14.92 25.03 -1.89
N ALA A 19 -13.82 24.48 -1.37
CA ALA A 19 -13.13 23.31 -1.92
C ALA A 19 -14.02 22.06 -1.93
N LYS A 20 -14.14 21.45 -3.11
CA LYS A 20 -14.99 20.26 -3.33
C LYS A 20 -14.18 18.96 -3.27
N GLU A 21 -12.96 19.01 -3.78
CA GLU A 21 -12.05 17.86 -3.82
C GLU A 21 -11.20 17.77 -2.55
N ASP A 22 -10.94 16.55 -2.09
CA ASP A 22 -10.15 16.33 -0.88
C ASP A 22 -8.69 16.77 -1.04
N GLY A 23 -8.13 16.66 -2.26
CA GLY A 23 -6.80 17.20 -2.57
C GLY A 23 -6.73 18.72 -2.40
N GLU A 24 -7.73 19.45 -2.88
CA GLU A 24 -7.84 20.91 -2.74
C GLU A 24 -8.01 21.31 -1.27
N ARG A 25 -8.87 20.60 -0.54
CA ARG A 25 -9.08 20.79 0.91
C ARG A 25 -7.78 20.65 1.70
N LEU A 26 -6.92 19.69 1.36
CA LEU A 26 -5.62 19.52 2.01
C LEU A 26 -4.70 20.73 1.78
N VAL A 27 -4.69 21.27 0.57
CA VAL A 27 -3.92 22.49 0.23
C VAL A 27 -4.43 23.68 1.04
N CYS A 28 -5.74 23.89 1.09
CA CYS A 28 -6.33 24.99 1.86
C CYS A 28 -6.05 24.87 3.37
N LEU A 29 -6.12 23.66 3.95
CA LEU A 29 -5.78 23.44 5.36
C LEU A 29 -4.31 23.76 5.68
N LYS A 30 -3.38 23.40 4.79
CA LYS A 30 -1.96 23.76 4.93
C LYS A 30 -1.77 25.28 4.89
N GLU A 31 -2.50 25.96 4.03
CA GLU A 31 -2.46 27.42 3.90
C GLU A 31 -3.08 28.14 5.12
N MET A 32 -4.17 27.60 5.67
CA MET A 32 -4.73 28.06 6.95
C MET A 32 -3.72 27.89 8.09
N LEU A 33 -2.97 26.77 8.14
CA LEU A 33 -1.94 26.56 9.16
C LEU A 33 -0.74 27.52 9.00
N ARG A 34 -0.44 27.94 7.76
CA ARG A 34 0.63 28.89 7.45
C ARG A 34 0.29 30.31 7.92
N THR A 35 -0.95 30.72 7.73
CA THR A 35 -1.44 32.11 7.93
C THR A 35 -2.01 32.37 9.32
N ILE A 36 -2.28 31.33 10.11
CA ILE A 36 -2.80 31.47 11.47
C ILE A 36 -1.78 32.14 12.42
N PRO A 37 -2.19 33.12 13.24
CA PRO A 37 -1.33 33.69 14.28
C PRO A 37 -0.85 32.62 15.26
N LYS A 38 0.41 32.67 15.71
CA LYS A 38 0.99 31.67 16.62
C LYS A 38 1.10 32.21 18.05
N HIS A 39 0.00 32.17 18.79
CA HIS A 39 -0.04 32.58 20.20
C HIS A 39 -1.04 31.74 20.99
N LYS A 40 -1.05 31.87 22.32
CA LYS A 40 -1.91 31.04 23.22
C LYS A 40 -3.39 31.01 22.82
N GLY A 41 -3.92 32.12 22.30
CA GLY A 41 -5.32 32.21 21.83
C GLY A 41 -5.69 31.39 20.59
N THR A 42 -4.74 30.87 19.81
CA THR A 42 -4.99 30.06 18.59
C THR A 42 -4.50 28.62 18.73
N GLU A 43 -4.02 28.22 19.91
CA GLU A 43 -3.38 26.93 20.12
C GLU A 43 -4.32 25.75 19.82
N HIS A 44 -5.58 25.85 20.25
CA HIS A 44 -6.61 24.85 19.96
C HIS A 44 -6.85 24.73 18.45
N LEU A 45 -7.01 25.87 17.78
CA LEU A 45 -7.29 25.93 16.34
C LEU A 45 -6.12 25.38 15.52
N GLN A 46 -4.87 25.64 15.94
CA GLN A 46 -3.69 25.03 15.33
C GLN A 46 -3.68 23.50 15.48
N ARG A 47 -4.05 22.99 16.66
CA ARG A 47 -4.16 21.54 16.90
C ARG A 47 -5.23 20.91 16.00
N ASP A 48 -6.39 21.55 15.89
CA ASP A 48 -7.48 21.08 15.04
C ASP A 48 -7.08 21.03 13.57
N ILE A 49 -6.46 22.10 13.05
CA ILE A 49 -6.00 22.16 11.65
C ILE A 49 -4.96 21.06 11.39
N LYS A 50 -3.98 20.88 12.28
CA LYS A 50 -2.97 19.81 12.14
C LYS A 50 -3.60 18.41 12.15
N SER A 51 -4.57 18.17 13.03
CA SER A 51 -5.30 16.90 13.09
C SER A 51 -6.06 16.64 11.78
N ARG A 52 -6.74 17.65 11.24
CA ARG A 52 -7.45 17.55 9.95
C ARG A 52 -6.50 17.29 8.78
N ILE A 53 -5.35 17.97 8.73
CA ILE A 53 -4.31 17.72 7.72
C ILE A 53 -3.86 16.26 7.78
N LYS A 54 -3.58 15.74 8.97
CA LYS A 54 -3.16 14.35 9.16
C LYS A 54 -4.23 13.38 8.65
N GLN A 55 -5.49 13.57 9.07
CA GLN A 55 -6.60 12.71 8.66
C GLN A 55 -6.83 12.74 7.15
N LEU A 56 -6.85 13.91 6.52
CA LEU A 56 -7.05 14.02 5.07
C LEU A 56 -5.87 13.47 4.28
N ALA A 57 -4.64 13.71 4.74
CA ALA A 57 -3.45 13.14 4.13
C ALA A 57 -3.51 11.60 4.18
N GLU A 58 -3.82 11.03 5.35
CA GLU A 58 -4.01 9.58 5.52
C GLU A 58 -5.18 9.02 4.71
N GLN A 59 -6.23 9.80 4.42
CA GLN A 59 -7.32 9.35 3.54
C GLN A 59 -6.92 9.35 2.06
N LEU A 60 -6.09 10.30 1.64
CA LEU A 60 -5.59 10.42 0.28
C LEU A 60 -4.46 9.43 -0.02
N THR A 61 -3.60 9.11 0.95
CA THR A 61 -2.47 8.20 0.78
C THR A 61 -2.65 6.84 1.42
N GLY A 62 -3.52 6.72 2.43
CA GLY A 62 -3.77 5.47 3.14
C GLY A 62 -4.78 4.57 2.43
N PRO A 63 -4.76 3.26 2.72
CA PRO A 63 -5.73 2.33 2.17
C PRO A 63 -7.14 2.74 2.58
N LYS A 64 -8.07 2.88 1.61
CA LYS A 64 -9.46 3.29 1.85
C LYS A 64 -10.09 2.43 2.95
N LYS A 65 -10.35 3.02 4.13
CA LYS A 65 -11.09 2.39 5.23
C LYS A 65 -12.51 2.09 4.76
N GLY A 66 -12.77 0.84 4.41
CA GLY A 66 -14.04 0.41 3.82
C GLY A 66 -13.96 -0.79 2.88
N ALA A 67 -12.75 -1.20 2.46
CA ALA A 67 -12.56 -2.51 1.85
C ALA A 67 -12.73 -3.61 2.92
N ALA A 68 -13.98 -4.01 3.14
CA ALA A 68 -14.34 -5.15 3.96
C ALA A 68 -13.56 -6.39 3.50
N ARG A 69 -12.66 -6.92 4.34
CA ARG A 69 -12.22 -8.33 4.48
C ARG A 69 -11.89 -9.17 3.23
N SER A 70 -11.86 -8.60 2.03
CA SER A 70 -11.07 -9.11 0.93
C SER A 70 -9.77 -8.33 1.00
N GLY A 71 -8.67 -9.00 1.34
CA GLY A 71 -7.36 -8.42 1.02
C GLY A 71 -7.32 -8.03 -0.46
N PRO A 72 -6.28 -7.29 -0.90
CA PRO A 72 -5.99 -7.20 -2.33
C PRO A 72 -6.12 -8.61 -2.92
N VAL A 73 -6.68 -8.78 -4.11
CA VAL A 73 -6.80 -10.08 -4.82
C VAL A 73 -5.45 -10.83 -4.88
N HIS A 74 -4.37 -10.12 -4.57
CA HIS A 74 -2.98 -10.51 -4.62
C HIS A 74 -2.33 -10.75 -3.24
N THR A 75 -3.08 -10.86 -2.14
CA THR A 75 -2.54 -11.31 -0.84
C THR A 75 -3.01 -12.72 -0.54
N VAL A 76 -2.08 -13.68 -0.56
CA VAL A 76 -2.34 -15.08 -0.21
C VAL A 76 -2.23 -15.24 1.30
N ARG A 77 -3.23 -15.89 1.92
CA ARG A 77 -3.18 -16.19 3.36
C ARG A 77 -2.04 -17.19 3.65
N PRO A 78 -1.20 -16.93 4.67
CA PRO A 78 -0.20 -17.89 5.12
C PRO A 78 -0.81 -19.24 5.50
N GLU A 79 -0.18 -20.31 5.05
CA GLU A 79 -0.49 -21.69 5.40
C GLU A 79 0.81 -22.48 5.64
N GLY A 80 0.71 -23.62 6.32
CA GLY A 80 1.87 -24.45 6.65
C GLY A 80 2.77 -23.83 7.73
N ALA A 81 4.02 -24.28 7.77
CA ALA A 81 5.01 -23.82 8.76
C ALA A 81 5.60 -22.45 8.42
N ALA A 82 5.75 -22.14 7.14
CA ALA A 82 6.13 -20.82 6.66
C ALA A 82 5.70 -20.61 5.20
N GLN A 83 5.44 -19.35 4.86
CA GLN A 83 5.23 -18.86 3.51
C GLN A 83 6.54 -18.26 2.96
N LEU A 84 6.94 -18.72 1.78
CA LEU A 84 8.16 -18.31 1.07
C LEU A 84 7.78 -17.74 -0.30
N ALA A 85 8.25 -16.55 -0.62
CA ALA A 85 8.00 -15.90 -1.90
C ALA A 85 9.15 -16.12 -2.89
N ILE A 86 8.83 -16.47 -4.14
CA ILE A 86 9.79 -16.57 -5.24
C ILE A 86 9.73 -15.28 -6.05
N VAL A 87 10.86 -14.57 -6.15
CA VAL A 87 10.97 -13.27 -6.83
C VAL A 87 12.12 -13.27 -7.82
N GLY A 88 12.02 -12.43 -8.86
CA GLY A 88 13.05 -12.35 -9.89
C GLY A 88 12.53 -11.85 -11.25
N PRO A 89 13.45 -11.57 -12.19
CA PRO A 89 13.12 -11.00 -13.50
C PRO A 89 12.26 -11.94 -14.36
N PRO A 90 11.63 -11.43 -15.43
CA PRO A 90 10.93 -12.27 -16.39
C PRO A 90 11.87 -13.35 -16.96
N ASN A 91 11.33 -14.53 -17.24
CA ASN A 91 12.07 -15.68 -17.79
C ASN A 91 13.23 -16.23 -16.92
N SER A 92 13.35 -15.87 -15.63
CA SER A 92 14.37 -16.46 -14.74
C SER A 92 14.07 -17.89 -14.27
N GLY A 93 12.92 -18.46 -14.65
CA GLY A 93 12.55 -19.83 -14.31
C GLY A 93 11.78 -19.98 -12.99
N LYS A 94 11.30 -18.89 -12.38
CA LYS A 94 10.47 -18.90 -11.14
C LYS A 94 9.32 -19.90 -11.18
N SER A 95 8.46 -19.82 -12.19
CA SER A 95 7.29 -20.70 -12.33
C SER A 95 7.69 -22.16 -12.59
N SER A 96 8.84 -22.39 -13.25
CA SER A 96 9.41 -23.73 -13.44
C SER A 96 9.89 -24.31 -12.11
N LEU A 97 10.60 -23.51 -11.30
CA LEU A 97 11.03 -23.89 -9.96
C LEU A 97 9.84 -24.17 -9.04
N HIS A 98 8.84 -23.28 -9.05
CA HIS A 98 7.61 -23.45 -8.27
C HIS A 98 6.91 -24.75 -8.63
N ARG A 99 6.69 -25.00 -9.92
CA ARG A 99 6.08 -26.23 -10.42
C ARG A 99 6.85 -27.47 -10.03
N TYR A 100 8.18 -27.44 -10.15
CA TYR A 100 9.03 -28.57 -9.78
C TYR A 100 8.95 -28.89 -8.29
N LEU A 101 8.96 -27.87 -7.43
CA LEU A 101 8.94 -28.04 -5.97
C LEU A 101 7.56 -28.38 -5.40
N THR A 102 6.48 -27.92 -6.04
CA THR A 102 5.11 -28.03 -5.47
C THR A 102 4.21 -29.00 -6.23
N GLY A 103 4.64 -29.47 -7.41
CA GLY A 103 3.79 -30.23 -8.33
C GLY A 103 2.61 -29.43 -8.88
N SER A 104 2.61 -28.10 -8.74
CA SER A 104 1.52 -27.23 -9.18
C SER A 104 1.31 -27.30 -10.70
N ARG A 105 0.06 -27.14 -11.15
CA ARG A 105 -0.27 -27.05 -12.58
C ARG A 105 -0.04 -25.64 -13.14
N ALA A 106 1.04 -24.98 -12.74
CA ALA A 106 1.39 -23.65 -13.24
C ALA A 106 1.41 -23.64 -14.79
N GLU A 107 0.70 -22.71 -15.42
CA GLU A 107 0.81 -22.46 -16.85
C GLU A 107 2.17 -21.82 -17.15
N ILE A 108 3.13 -22.65 -17.57
CA ILE A 108 4.46 -22.19 -18.00
C ILE A 108 4.37 -21.94 -19.50
N GLY A 109 4.51 -20.68 -19.91
CA GLY A 109 4.53 -20.25 -21.31
C GLY A 109 5.67 -19.27 -21.57
N PRO A 110 6.13 -19.14 -22.83
CA PRO A 110 7.30 -18.34 -23.22
C PRO A 110 7.08 -16.81 -23.15
N HIS A 111 5.88 -16.37 -22.79
CA HIS A 111 5.53 -14.95 -22.69
C HIS A 111 5.82 -14.46 -21.28
N GLY A 112 6.62 -13.40 -21.14
CA GLY A 112 7.15 -12.89 -19.86
C GLY A 112 6.14 -12.37 -18.82
N HIS A 113 4.85 -12.68 -18.96
CA HIS A 113 3.74 -12.23 -18.10
C HIS A 113 2.72 -13.34 -17.81
N THR A 114 3.15 -14.59 -17.72
CA THR A 114 2.27 -15.75 -17.44
C THR A 114 1.69 -15.71 -16.02
N THR A 115 2.48 -15.32 -15.02
CA THR A 115 2.00 -15.14 -13.63
C THR A 115 1.49 -13.71 -13.44
N GLN A 116 0.18 -13.47 -13.64
CA GLN A 116 -0.45 -12.16 -13.35
C GLN A 116 -0.94 -12.04 -11.89
N LYS A 117 -1.04 -13.17 -11.19
CA LYS A 117 -1.49 -13.24 -9.80
C LYS A 117 -0.54 -14.13 -9.01
N PRO A 118 -0.32 -13.86 -7.72
CA PRO A 118 0.44 -14.76 -6.86
C PRO A 118 -0.14 -16.17 -6.92
N MET A 119 0.71 -17.16 -7.13
CA MET A 119 0.30 -18.54 -7.24
C MET A 119 0.88 -19.34 -6.06
N PRO A 120 0.03 -19.76 -5.11
CA PRO A 120 0.47 -20.63 -4.03
C PRO A 120 0.68 -22.08 -4.49
N GLY A 121 1.61 -22.76 -3.83
CA GLY A 121 1.83 -24.20 -3.92
C GLY A 121 2.50 -24.72 -2.66
N MET A 122 2.22 -25.96 -2.28
CA MET A 122 2.76 -26.56 -1.06
C MET A 122 4.01 -27.39 -1.38
N LEU A 123 5.11 -27.10 -0.70
CA LEU A 123 6.34 -27.89 -0.70
C LEU A 123 6.40 -28.72 0.57
N ALA A 124 6.44 -30.03 0.40
CA ALA A 124 6.74 -30.96 1.47
C ALA A 124 8.24 -30.97 1.74
N PHE A 125 8.63 -30.86 3.01
CA PHE A 125 10.00 -31.10 3.47
C PHE A 125 9.90 -31.92 4.76
N GLU A 126 10.35 -33.17 4.70
CA GLU A 126 10.19 -34.15 5.78
C GLU A 126 8.70 -34.27 6.20
N ASP A 127 8.38 -34.00 7.47
CA ASP A 127 7.03 -34.01 8.04
C ASP A 127 6.36 -32.63 8.06
N ILE A 128 6.98 -31.63 7.42
CA ILE A 128 6.55 -30.24 7.42
C ILE A 128 6.12 -29.78 6.02
N GLN A 129 5.17 -28.86 5.96
CA GLN A 129 4.70 -28.22 4.72
C GLN A 129 5.04 -26.73 4.70
N PHE A 130 5.66 -26.28 3.61
CA PHE A 130 5.97 -24.87 3.34
C PHE A 130 5.10 -24.36 2.19
N GLN A 131 4.55 -23.16 2.32
CA GLN A 131 3.77 -22.53 1.26
C GLN A 131 4.68 -21.68 0.37
N LEU A 132 4.94 -22.11 -0.85
CA LEU A 132 5.66 -21.34 -1.85
C LEU A 132 4.71 -20.49 -2.69
N ILE A 133 5.02 -19.21 -2.81
CA ILE A 133 4.27 -18.26 -3.62
C ILE A 133 5.12 -17.88 -4.84
N ASP A 134 4.72 -18.28 -6.04
CA ASP A 134 5.27 -17.73 -7.29
C ASP A 134 4.66 -16.35 -7.52
N LEU A 135 5.51 -15.32 -7.54
CA LEU A 135 5.09 -13.94 -7.77
C LEU A 135 5.34 -13.53 -9.22
N PRO A 136 4.56 -12.56 -9.75
CA PRO A 136 4.85 -11.97 -11.05
C PRO A 136 6.29 -11.45 -11.13
N PRO A 137 6.86 -11.42 -12.34
CA PRO A 137 8.22 -10.92 -12.53
C PRO A 137 8.36 -9.46 -12.13
N ILE A 138 9.52 -9.12 -11.57
CA ILE A 138 9.94 -7.76 -11.27
C ILE A 138 10.92 -7.31 -12.34
N ALA A 139 10.71 -6.15 -12.96
CA ALA A 139 11.68 -5.49 -13.81
C ALA A 139 11.92 -4.05 -13.34
N VAL A 140 13.01 -3.43 -13.80
CA VAL A 140 13.39 -2.05 -13.41
C VAL A 140 12.28 -1.05 -13.74
N ASP A 141 11.57 -1.30 -14.83
CA ASP A 141 10.47 -0.51 -15.38
C ASP A 141 9.08 -1.05 -15.00
N TYR A 142 9.00 -2.19 -14.31
CA TYR A 142 7.74 -2.86 -13.99
C TYR A 142 7.75 -3.54 -12.62
N MET A 143 7.10 -2.89 -11.66
CA MET A 143 6.70 -3.48 -10.37
C MET A 143 5.32 -2.92 -9.99
N GLU A 144 4.32 -3.78 -9.87
CA GLU A 144 2.99 -3.34 -9.47
C GLU A 144 2.95 -2.97 -7.99
N GLY A 145 2.24 -1.90 -7.63
CA GLY A 145 2.24 -1.38 -6.25
C GLY A 145 1.70 -2.36 -5.19
N TRP A 146 0.93 -3.38 -5.60
CA TRP A 146 0.46 -4.41 -4.68
C TRP A 146 1.52 -5.46 -4.34
N PHE A 147 2.63 -5.52 -5.08
CA PHE A 147 3.70 -6.50 -4.90
C PHE A 147 4.21 -6.53 -3.45
N VAL A 148 4.35 -5.34 -2.83
CA VAL A 148 4.75 -5.19 -1.44
C VAL A 148 3.74 -5.82 -0.47
N ASN A 149 2.45 -5.76 -0.79
CA ASN A 149 1.38 -6.38 0.02
C ASN A 149 1.37 -7.91 -0.10
N ALA A 150 1.83 -8.45 -1.23
CA ALA A 150 1.98 -9.89 -1.41
C ALA A 150 3.19 -10.45 -0.64
N LEU A 151 4.23 -9.63 -0.45
CA LEU A 151 5.42 -9.99 0.33
C LEU A 151 5.25 -9.85 1.85
N GLN A 152 4.38 -8.96 2.32
CA GLN A 152 4.12 -8.77 3.77
C GLN A 152 3.92 -10.07 4.57
N PRO A 153 3.12 -11.05 4.10
CA PRO A 153 2.94 -12.32 4.82
C PRO A 153 4.11 -13.30 4.74
N ALA A 154 5.06 -13.10 3.82
CA ALA A 154 6.15 -14.06 3.60
C ALA A 154 7.21 -13.97 4.70
N GLN A 155 7.62 -15.12 5.23
CA GLN A 155 8.72 -15.23 6.22
C GLN A 155 10.09 -15.34 5.56
N GLY A 156 10.14 -15.59 4.25
CA GLY A 156 11.38 -15.69 3.49
C GLY A 156 11.17 -15.44 2.00
N VAL A 157 12.27 -15.10 1.32
CA VAL A 157 12.26 -14.77 -0.11
C VAL A 157 13.38 -15.54 -0.82
N LEU A 158 13.03 -16.17 -1.94
CA LEU A 158 13.96 -16.80 -2.86
C LEU A 158 14.11 -15.89 -4.09
N LEU A 159 15.32 -15.37 -4.29
CA LEU A 159 15.66 -14.58 -5.47
C LEU A 159 16.20 -15.52 -6.56
N VAL A 160 15.55 -15.52 -7.73
CA VAL A 160 15.88 -16.35 -8.89
C VAL A 160 16.15 -15.50 -10.12
#